data_AF-A0A2X3MA83-F1
#
_entry.id   AF-A0A2X3MA83-F1
#
_cell.length_a   1.000
_cell.length_b   1.000
_cell.length_c   1.000
_cell.angle_alpha   90.00
_cell.angle_beta   90.00
_cell.angle_gamma   90.00
#
_symmetry.space_group_name_H-M   'P 1'
#
loop_
_entity.id
_entity.type
_entity.pdbx_description
1 polymer ?
#
loop_
_entity_poly.entity_id
_entity_poly.type
_entity_poly.pdbx_seq_one_letter_code
_entity_poly.pdbx_strand_id
1 'polypeptide(L)' 'MAAVAPHLDLTVDYGWLWFISQPLFKLLKWIHSFVGNWGFSIIIITFIVRGIMYPLTKAQYTSMAKDAYAAAEDSGNA' A
#
# COMPACT_ATOMS: atom_id res chain seq x y z
N MET A 1 -4.65 -26.49 -22.51
CA MET A 1 -5.28 -25.17 -22.29
C MET A 1 -5.20 -24.85 -20.80
N ALA A 2 -4.51 -23.75 -20.48
CA ALA A 2 -4.57 -22.92 -19.26
C ALA A 2 -4.75 -23.58 -17.87
N ALA A 3 -3.65 -23.61 -17.10
CA ALA A 3 -3.61 -23.05 -15.74
C ALA A 3 -2.15 -22.68 -15.44
N VAL A 4 -1.88 -21.39 -15.59
CA VAL A 4 -0.57 -20.76 -15.79
C VAL A 4 0.30 -20.88 -14.52
N ALA A 5 1.27 -21.79 -14.58
CA ALA A 5 2.57 -21.83 -13.90
C ALA A 5 2.64 -21.47 -12.39
N PRO A 6 3.05 -22.42 -11.52
CA PRO A 6 3.40 -22.21 -10.09
C PRO A 6 4.55 -21.24 -9.79
N HIS A 7 5.06 -20.51 -10.79
CA HIS A 7 6.37 -19.85 -10.77
C HIS A 7 6.35 -18.45 -11.40
N LEU A 8 5.19 -17.78 -11.45
CA LEU A 8 5.13 -16.36 -11.86
C LEU A 8 5.84 -15.42 -10.85
N ASP A 9 6.34 -15.98 -9.74
CA ASP A 9 7.06 -15.30 -8.65
C ASP A 9 8.43 -14.73 -9.06
N LEU A 10 8.99 -15.12 -10.20
CA LEU A 10 10.34 -14.72 -10.64
C LEU A 10 10.37 -13.73 -11.81
N THR A 11 9.22 -13.41 -12.42
CA THR A 11 9.13 -12.48 -13.57
C THR A 11 8.63 -11.10 -13.16
N VAL A 12 8.33 -10.87 -11.88
CA VAL A 12 7.98 -9.52 -11.45
C VAL A 12 9.28 -8.74 -11.28
N ASP A 13 9.62 -7.95 -12.29
CA ASP A 13 10.65 -6.91 -12.20
C ASP A 13 10.22 -5.89 -11.15
N TYR A 14 10.50 -6.17 -9.88
CA TYR A 14 10.16 -5.30 -8.76
C TYR A 14 10.92 -3.97 -8.79
N GLY A 15 11.80 -3.75 -9.78
CA GLY A 15 12.54 -2.52 -9.99
C GLY A 15 13.23 -2.05 -8.71
N TRP A 16 13.17 -0.76 -8.43
CA TRP A 16 13.67 -0.16 -7.18
C TRP A 16 12.77 -0.44 -5.96
N LEU A 17 11.53 -0.91 -6.16
CA LEU A 17 10.54 -1.17 -5.11
C LEU A 17 10.69 -2.57 -4.48
N TRP A 18 11.69 -3.34 -4.90
CA TRP A 18 11.98 -4.69 -4.39
C TRP A 18 12.00 -4.79 -2.86
N PHE A 19 12.46 -3.73 -2.18
CA PHE A 19 12.49 -3.67 -0.71
C PHE A 19 11.09 -3.73 -0.07
N ILE A 20 10.07 -3.16 -0.72
CA ILE A 20 8.68 -3.16 -0.24
C ILE A 20 7.94 -4.38 -0.78
N SER A 21 8.22 -4.76 -2.03
CA SER A 21 7.56 -5.89 -2.68
C SER A 21 7.85 -7.23 -1.98
N GLN A 22 9.08 -7.45 -1.51
CA GLN A 22 9.44 -8.69 -0.80
C GLN A 22 8.61 -8.96 0.47
N PRO A 23 8.52 -8.04 1.46
CA PRO A 23 7.70 -8.25 2.65
C PRO A 23 6.20 -8.31 2.33
N LEU A 24 5.73 -7.52 1.37
CA LEU A 24 4.33 -7.56 0.93
C LEU A 24 3.97 -8.92 0.34
N PHE A 25 4.86 -9.50 -0.47
CA PHE A 25 4.65 -10.81 -1.08
C PHE A 25 4.72 -11.95 -0.06
N LYS A 26 5.63 -11.87 0.92
CA LYS A 26 5.66 -12.82 2.05
C LYS A 26 4.34 -12.80 2.84
N LEU A 27 3.81 -11.61 3.11
CA LEU A 27 2.53 -11.44 3.80
C LEU A 27 1.37 -12.02 2.97
N LEU A 28 1.35 -11.76 1.65
CA LEU A 28 0.35 -12.31 0.75
C LEU A 28 0.36 -13.85 0.78
N LYS A 29 1.55 -14.47 0.68
CA LYS A 29 1.67 -15.94 0.74
C LYS A 29 1.24 -16.50 2.09
N TRP A 30 1.53 -15.78 3.18
CA TRP A 30 1.07 -16.16 4.51
C TRP A 30 -0.46 -16.15 4.58
N ILE A 31 -1.12 -15.07 4.12
CA ILE A 31 -2.58 -14.99 4.05
C ILE A 31 -3.15 -16.09 3.14
N HIS A 32 -2.52 -16.32 1.99
CA HIS A 32 -2.92 -17.35 1.05
C HIS A 32 -2.85 -18.76 1.65
N SER A 33 -1.90 -19.02 2.56
CA SER A 33 -1.82 -20.31 3.26
C SER A 33 -3.02 -20.60 4.17
N PHE A 34 -3.70 -19.57 4.68
CA PHE A 34 -4.93 -19.74 5.47
C PHE A 34 -6.19 -19.81 4.62
N VAL A 35 -6.25 -19.01 3.55
CA VAL A 35 -7.46 -18.85 2.74
C VAL A 35 -7.55 -19.89 1.61
N GLY A 36 -6.40 -20.31 1.05
CA GLY A 36 -6.32 -21.24 -0.08
C GLY A 36 -6.81 -20.68 -1.42
N ASN A 37 -7.19 -19.40 -1.48
CA ASN A 37 -7.66 -18.75 -2.70
C ASN A 37 -6.90 -17.44 -2.95
N TRP A 38 -6.29 -17.35 -4.14
CA TRP A 38 -5.49 -16.20 -4.57
C TRP A 38 -6.28 -14.90 -4.63
N GLY A 39 -7.54 -14.92 -5.08
CA GLY A 39 -8.37 -13.71 -5.20
C GLY A 39 -8.71 -13.11 -3.84
N PHE A 40 -9.19 -13.93 -2.91
CA PHE A 40 -9.50 -13.47 -1.55
C PHE A 40 -8.26 -12.99 -0.79
N SER A 41 -7.10 -13.61 -1.04
CA SER A 41 -5.84 -13.19 -0.41
C SER A 41 -5.44 -11.77 -0.82
N ILE A 42 -5.62 -11.42 -2.10
CA ILE A 42 -5.36 -10.07 -2.62
C ILE A 42 -6.33 -9.05 -2.02
N ILE A 43 -7.61 -9.41 -1.87
CA ILE A 43 -8.60 -8.54 -1.25
C ILE A 43 -8.24 -8.29 0.22
N ILE A 44 -7.87 -9.32 0.98
CA ILE A 44 -7.50 -9.18 2.38
C ILE A 44 -6.25 -8.30 2.56
N ILE A 45 -5.21 -8.51 1.75
CA ILE A 45 -3.98 -7.71 1.88
C ILE A 45 -4.22 -6.22 1.55
N THR A 46 -5.12 -5.91 0.60
CA THR A 46 -5.46 -4.51 0.29
C THR A 46 -6.16 -3.83 1.45
N PHE A 47 -7.08 -4.51 2.16
CA PHE A 47 -7.68 -3.99 3.38
C PHE A 47 -6.68 -3.78 4.52
N ILE A 48 -5.73 -4.70 4.70
CA ILE A 48 -4.69 -4.59 5.72
C ILE A 48 -3.79 -3.36 5.44
N VAL A 49 -3.29 -3.23 4.22
CA VAL A 49 -2.43 -2.10 3.82
C VAL A 49 -3.19 -0.78 3.97
N ARG A 50 -4.45 -0.73 3.52
CA ARG A 50 -5.32 0.44 3.68
C ARG A 50 -5.54 0.81 5.15
N GLY A 51 -5.71 -0.19 6.02
CA GLY A 51 -5.87 -0.01 7.46
C GLY A 51 -4.60 0.54 8.12
N ILE A 52 -3.43 -0.01 7.78
CA ILE A 52 -2.13 0.45 8.30
C ILE A 52 -1.82 1.87 7.84
N MET A 53 -2.20 2.24 6.61
CA MET A 53 -1.98 3.59 6.07
C MET A 53 -2.99 4.63 6.58
N TYR A 54 -4.10 4.23 7.22
CA TYR A 54 -5.11 5.17 7.74
C TYR A 54 -4.57 6.25 8.70
N PRO A 55 -3.73 5.93 9.72
CA PRO A 55 -3.13 6.96 10.57
C PRO A 55 -2.21 7.91 9.80
N LEU A 56 -1.50 7.41 8.78
CA LEU A 56 -0.66 8.24 7.92
C LEU A 56 -1.52 9.23 7.12
N THR A 57 -2.62 8.77 6.55
CA THR A 57 -3.57 9.63 5.83
C THR A 57 -4.12 10.74 6.74
N LYS A 58 -4.44 10.44 8.00
CA LYS A 58 -4.89 11.46 8.97
C LYS A 58 -3.81 12.51 9.24
N ALA A 59 -2.56 12.08 9.42
CA ALA A 59 -1.44 12.98 9.63
C ALA A 59 -1.20 13.89 8.39
N GLN A 60 -1.32 13.34 7.18
CA GLN A 60 -1.21 14.10 5.94
C GLN A 60 -2.25 15.24 5.85
N TYR A 61 -3.50 14.99 6.26
CA TYR A 61 -4.54 16.02 6.27
C TYR A 61 -4.27 17.18 7.25
N THR A 62 -3.70 16.89 8.42
CA THR A 62 -3.37 17.95 9.39
C THR A 62 -2.24 18.86 8.93
N SER A 63 -1.32 18.35 8.10
CA SER A 63 -0.24 19.15 7.51
C SER A 63 -0.78 20.14 6.47
N MET A 64 -1.74 19.72 5.64
CA MET A 64 -2.35 20.58 4.62
C MET A 64 -3.15 21.75 5.23
N ALA A 65 -3.83 21.52 6.36
CA ALA A 65 -4.56 22.58 7.06
C ALA A 65 -3.61 23.65 7.63
N LYS A 66 -2.41 23.24 8.08
CA LYS A 66 -1.40 24.16 8.60
C LYS A 66 -0.79 25.03 7.49
N ASP A 67 -0.51 24.43 6.34
CA ASP A 67 0.07 25.14 5.20
C ASP A 67 -0.92 26.14 4.60
N ALA A 68 -2.22 25.81 4.59
CA ALA A 68 -3.28 26.73 4.16
C ALA A 68 -3.46 27.93 5.11
N TYR A 69 -3.33 27.74 6.43
CA TYR A 69 -3.42 28.83 7.40
C TYR A 69 -2.22 29.77 7.33
N ALA A 70 -1.01 29.21 7.16
CA ALA A 70 0.22 29.97 6.99
C ALA A 70 0.20 30.84 5.71
N ALA A 71 -0.38 30.33 4.61
CA ALA A 71 -0.53 31.09 3.37
C ALA A 71 -1.55 32.25 3.48
N ALA A 72 -2.60 32.09 4.29
CA ALA A 72 -3.58 33.15 4.54
C ALA A 72 -2.99 34.27 5.43
N GLU A 73 -2.16 33.91 6.42
CA GLU A 73 -1.50 34.86 7.31
C GLU A 73 -0.47 35.74 6.57
N ASP A 74 0.29 35.18 5.63
CA ASP A 74 1.25 35.94 4.79
C ASP A 74 0.55 36.95 3.86
N SER A 75 -0.66 36.63 3.37
CA SER A 75 -1.45 37.53 2.50
C SER A 75 -2.14 38.70 3.22
N GLY A 76 -2.27 38.62 4.55
CA GLY A 76 -2.86 39.68 5.38
C GLY A 76 -1.83 40.67 5.93
N ASN A 77 -0.54 40.37 5.78
CA ASN A 77 0.58 41.20 6.22
C ASN A 77 1.33 41.87 5.04
N ALA A 78 0.72 41.90 3.85
CA ALA A 78 1.22 42.54 2.63
C ALA A 78 0.32 43.70 2.19
#